data_AF-A0A6B3G9T9-F1
#
_entry.id   AF-A0A6B3G9T9-F1
#
_cell.length_a   1.000
_cell.length_b   1.000
_cell.length_c   1.000
_cell.angle_alpha   90.00
_cell.angle_beta   90.00
_cell.angle_gamma   90.00
#
_symmetry.space_group_name_H-M   'P 1'
#
loop_
_entity.id
_entity.type
_entity.pdbx_description
1 polymer ?
#
loop_
_entity_poly.entity_id
_entity_poly.type
_entity_poly.pdbx_seq_one_letter_code
_entity_poly.pdbx_strand_id
1 'polypeptide(L)'
;YAMAVDEIRCPDRDAAGRRRRADFLVERQKRLQEQQTRLWAVLPVTALRVRVGGDDVMREQLRRIQQLAERGDVTVQLHPEYAPPHPLTGVPALTLYRVEIREIADHVVREGGLPGTAEVWDS
;
A
#
# COMPACT_ATOMS: atom_id res chain seq x y z
N TYR A 1 9.64 -8.93 -6.80
CA TYR A 1 8.43 -8.83 -5.98
C TYR A 1 7.18 -8.43 -6.77
N ALA A 2 7.13 -7.25 -7.43
CA ALA A 2 5.93 -6.74 -8.11
C ALA A 2 5.30 -7.72 -9.13
N MET A 3 6.12 -8.41 -9.93
CA MET A 3 5.62 -9.43 -10.85
C MET A 3 4.96 -10.60 -10.11
N ALA A 4 5.57 -11.10 -9.03
CA ALA A 4 5.01 -12.21 -8.25
C ALA A 4 3.69 -11.84 -7.56
N VAL A 5 3.52 -10.59 -7.12
CA VAL A 5 2.23 -10.11 -6.60
C VAL A 5 1.16 -10.12 -7.69
N ASP A 6 1.51 -9.63 -8.88
CA ASP A 6 0.57 -9.53 -10.01
C ASP A 6 0.17 -10.91 -10.54
N GLU A 7 1.08 -11.88 -10.54
CA GLU A 7 0.78 -13.28 -10.84
C GLU A 7 -0.33 -13.86 -9.93
N ILE A 8 -0.29 -13.56 -8.63
CA ILE A 8 -1.29 -14.03 -7.67
C ILE A 8 -2.61 -13.27 -7.81
N ARG A 9 -2.55 -11.95 -8.02
CA ARG A 9 -3.74 -11.08 -8.05
C ARG A 9 -4.48 -11.08 -9.39
N CYS A 10 -3.77 -11.40 -10.47
CA CYS A 10 -4.27 -11.37 -11.84
C CYS A 10 -3.71 -12.58 -12.61
N PRO A 11 -4.16 -13.80 -12.29
CA PRO A 11 -3.63 -15.02 -12.91
C PRO A 11 -3.81 -15.04 -14.43
N ASP A 12 -4.87 -14.43 -14.96
CA ASP A 12 -5.15 -14.35 -16.39
C ASP A 12 -4.23 -13.36 -17.15
N ARG A 13 -3.42 -12.56 -16.44
CA ARG A 13 -2.50 -11.61 -17.08
C ARG A 13 -1.30 -12.34 -17.65
N ASP A 14 -1.02 -12.12 -18.93
CA ASP A 14 0.16 -12.64 -19.61
C ASP A 14 1.49 -12.07 -19.04
N ALA A 15 2.59 -12.77 -19.35
CA ALA A 15 3.92 -12.38 -18.84
C ALA A 15 4.33 -10.96 -19.28
N ALA A 16 4.00 -10.57 -20.52
CA ALA A 16 4.31 -9.24 -21.04
C ALA A 16 3.49 -8.15 -20.32
N GLY A 17 2.20 -8.37 -20.08
CA GLY A 17 1.35 -7.47 -19.31
C GLY A 17 1.81 -7.32 -17.87
N ARG A 18 2.21 -8.42 -17.23
CA ARG A 18 2.76 -8.42 -15.87
C ARG A 18 4.05 -7.62 -15.80
N ARG A 19 4.93 -7.78 -16.78
CA ARG A 19 6.17 -7.00 -16.88
C ARG A 19 5.88 -5.51 -17.02
N ARG A 20 4.98 -5.12 -17.93
CA ARG A 20 4.54 -3.72 -18.09
C ARG A 20 3.98 -3.14 -16.79
N ARG A 21 3.18 -3.91 -16.04
CA ARG A 21 2.64 -3.49 -14.73
C ARG A 21 3.74 -3.26 -13.70
N ALA A 22 4.75 -4.13 -13.68
CA ALA A 22 5.90 -4.01 -12.79
C ALA A 22 6.77 -2.80 -13.15
N ASP A 23 7.06 -2.58 -14.43
CA ASP A 23 7.83 -1.43 -14.90
C ASP A 23 7.10 -0.11 -14.54
N PHE A 24 5.77 -0.06 -14.70
CA PHE A 24 4.97 1.08 -14.25
C PHE A 24 5.09 1.36 -12.74
N LEU A 25 5.15 0.32 -11.89
CA LEU A 25 5.35 0.50 -10.45
C LEU A 25 6.73 1.06 -10.12
N VAL A 26 7.77 0.63 -10.85
CA VAL A 26 9.13 1.17 -10.70
C VAL A 26 9.16 2.66 -11.06
N GLU A 27 8.57 3.04 -12.18
CA GLU A 27 8.48 4.46 -12.59
C GLU A 27 7.68 5.29 -11.58
N ARG A 28 6.57 4.76 -11.04
CA ARG A 28 5.83 5.43 -9.96
C ARG A 28 6.70 5.64 -8.72
N GLN A 29 7.49 4.64 -8.31
CA GLN A 29 8.40 4.78 -7.17
C GLN A 29 9.45 5.86 -7.42
N LYS A 30 10.05 5.91 -8.62
CA LYS A 30 11.00 6.95 -9.00
C LYS A 30 10.38 8.35 -8.91
N ARG A 31 9.18 8.53 -9.47
CA ARG A 31 8.43 9.79 -9.42
C ARG A 31 8.14 10.25 -7.99
N LEU A 32 7.70 9.34 -7.12
CA LEU A 32 7.44 9.67 -5.70
C LEU A 32 8.71 10.16 -4.98
N GLN A 33 9.87 9.58 -5.32
CA GLN A 33 11.16 10.01 -4.77
C GLN A 33 11.59 11.40 -5.31
N GLU A 34 11.45 11.62 -6.62
CA GLU A 34 11.74 12.93 -7.24
C GLU A 34 10.87 14.04 -6.65
N GLN A 35 9.61 13.74 -6.33
CA GLN A 35 8.67 14.65 -5.69
C GLN A 35 8.89 14.82 -4.18
N GLN A 36 9.86 14.10 -3.59
CA GLN A 36 10.11 14.08 -2.14
C GLN A 36 8.83 13.78 -1.33
N THR A 37 7.95 12.92 -1.88
CA THR A 37 6.67 12.59 -1.26
C THR A 37 6.92 11.82 0.03
N ARG A 38 6.37 12.32 1.14
CA ARG A 38 6.35 11.56 2.40
C ARG A 38 5.30 10.47 2.33
N LEU A 39 5.72 9.22 2.56
CA LEU A 39 4.85 8.06 2.51
C LEU A 39 4.64 7.49 3.91
N TRP A 40 3.40 7.22 4.28
CA TRP A 40 3.07 6.44 5.46
C TRP A 40 2.32 5.18 5.05
N ALA A 41 2.92 4.03 5.30
CA ALA A 41 2.34 2.73 5.02
C ALA A 41 2.04 1.99 6.32
N VAL A 42 0.78 1.61 6.53
CA VAL A 42 0.37 0.72 7.62
C VAL A 42 0.14 -0.68 7.08
N LEU A 43 0.83 -1.66 7.63
CA LEU A 43 0.82 -3.05 7.16
C LEU A 43 0.55 -3.97 8.35
N PRO A 44 -0.29 -5.01 8.24
CA PRO A 44 -0.32 -6.05 9.27
C PRO A 44 1.03 -6.78 9.28
N VAL A 45 1.58 -7.10 10.46
CA VAL A 45 2.88 -7.79 10.59
C VAL A 45 2.89 -9.13 9.86
N THR A 46 1.72 -9.76 9.72
CA THR A 46 1.51 -10.98 8.94
C THR A 46 1.85 -10.80 7.47
N ALA A 47 1.68 -9.60 6.89
CA ALA A 47 2.05 -9.32 5.51
C ALA A 47 3.54 -9.51 5.23
N LEU A 48 4.40 -9.40 6.24
CA LEU A 48 5.85 -9.68 6.10
C LEU A 48 6.15 -11.18 6.06
N ARG A 49 5.22 -12.02 6.53
CA ARG A 49 5.34 -13.48 6.57
C ARG A 49 4.68 -14.16 5.38
N VAL A 50 3.75 -13.49 4.70
CA VAL A 50 3.11 -14.00 3.47
C VAL A 50 4.16 -14.03 2.37
N ARG A 51 4.54 -15.25 1.95
CA ARG A 51 5.49 -15.43 0.85
C ARG A 51 4.83 -15.08 -0.48
N VAL A 52 5.48 -14.19 -1.22
CA VAL A 52 5.10 -13.81 -2.58
C VAL A 52 6.29 -14.06 -3.50
N GLY A 53 6.14 -15.04 -4.41
CA GLY A 53 7.26 -15.59 -5.16
C GLY A 53 8.17 -16.46 -4.27
N GLY A 54 9.45 -16.56 -4.63
CA GLY A 54 10.44 -17.36 -3.90
C GLY A 54 11.08 -16.65 -2.70
N ASP A 55 11.84 -17.40 -1.91
CA ASP A 55 12.49 -16.89 -0.69
C ASP A 55 13.49 -15.76 -0.98
N ASP A 56 14.21 -15.81 -2.11
CA ASP A 56 15.13 -14.74 -2.51
C ASP A 56 14.39 -13.43 -2.81
N VAL A 57 13.23 -13.52 -3.45
CA VAL A 57 12.38 -12.37 -3.77
C VAL A 57 11.87 -11.70 -2.49
N MET A 58 11.45 -12.50 -1.50
CA MET A 58 11.00 -11.97 -0.22
C MET A 58 12.15 -11.39 0.60
N ARG A 59 13.33 -12.02 0.57
CA ARG A 59 14.53 -11.50 1.25
C ARG A 59 14.93 -10.13 0.69
N GLU A 60 14.93 -9.98 -0.63
CA GLU A 60 15.18 -8.70 -1.29
C GLU A 60 14.10 -7.67 -0.93
N GLN A 61 12.82 -8.05 -0.95
CA GLN A 61 11.71 -7.16 -0.61
C GLN A 61 11.79 -6.67 0.84
N LEU A 62 12.09 -7.54 1.80
CA LEU A 62 12.21 -7.16 3.21
C LEU A 62 13.40 -6.21 3.44
N ARG A 63 14.56 -6.50 2.83
CA ARG A 63 15.71 -5.58 2.85
C ARG A 63 15.34 -4.22 2.27
N ARG A 64 14.57 -4.21 1.18
CA ARG A 64 14.13 -2.96 0.55
C ARG A 64 13.19 -2.16 1.45
N ILE A 65 12.24 -2.82 2.13
CA ILE A 65 11.34 -2.15 3.10
C ILE A 65 12.16 -1.53 4.24
N GLN A 66 13.14 -2.26 4.78
CA GLN A 66 14.02 -1.76 5.82
C GLN A 66 14.80 -0.52 5.37
N GLN A 67 15.46 -0.58 4.20
CA GLN A 67 16.18 0.57 3.64
C GLN A 67 15.28 1.79 3.42
N LEU A 68 14.02 1.58 3.04
CA LEU A 68 13.06 2.68 2.87
C LEU A 68 12.67 3.30 4.21
N ALA A 69 12.42 2.48 5.23
CA ALA A 69 12.08 2.97 6.57
C ALA A 69 13.21 3.80 7.20
N GLU A 70 14.47 3.56 6.83
CA GLU A 70 15.64 4.30 7.32
C GLU A 70 15.81 5.69 6.68
N ARG A 71 15.15 5.98 5.55
CA ARG A 71 15.34 7.24 4.80
C ARG A 71 14.59 8.44 5.39
N GLY A 72 13.67 8.24 6.33
CA GLY A 72 12.88 9.29 6.99
C GLY A 72 11.77 9.91 6.13
N ASP A 73 11.79 9.74 4.80
CA ASP A 73 10.71 10.10 3.88
C ASP A 73 9.63 9.02 3.76
N VAL A 74 9.90 7.80 4.27
CA VAL A 74 8.95 6.69 4.33
C VAL A 74 8.79 6.21 5.77
N THR A 75 7.57 6.26 6.29
CA THR A 75 7.19 5.64 7.56
C THR A 75 6.49 4.31 7.27
N VAL A 76 7.05 3.22 7.77
CA VAL A 76 6.42 1.90 7.72
C VAL A 76 5.98 1.53 9.13
N GLN A 77 4.67 1.44 9.33
CA GLN A 77 4.08 1.04 10.60
C GLN A 77 3.55 -0.39 10.49
N LEU A 78 3.99 -1.24 11.40
CA LEU A 78 3.50 -2.61 11.52
C LEU A 78 2.36 -2.66 12.53
N HIS A 79 1.22 -3.12 12.05
CA HIS A 79 0.07 -3.43 12.88
C HIS A 79 0.24 -4.85 13.45
N PRO A 80 0.22 -5.03 14.79
CA PRO A 80 0.43 -6.34 15.41
C PRO A 80 -0.59 -7.38 14.96
N GLU A 81 -0.17 -8.65 14.94
CA GLU A 81 -0.97 -9.79 14.45
C GLU A 81 -2.27 -10.01 15.24
N TYR A 82 -2.23 -9.75 16.54
CA TYR A 82 -3.35 -9.98 17.46
C TYR A 82 -3.97 -8.67 17.98
N ALA A 83 -3.68 -7.53 17.33
CA ALA A 83 -4.31 -6.27 17.67
C ALA A 83 -5.70 -6.16 17.02
N PRO A 84 -6.62 -5.34 17.58
CA PRO A 84 -7.89 -5.03 16.93
C PRO A 84 -7.66 -4.49 15.51
N PRO A 85 -8.51 -4.82 14.51
CA PRO A 85 -8.29 -4.45 13.12
C PRO A 85 -7.97 -2.96 12.96
N HIS A 86 -6.80 -2.65 12.38
CA HIS A 86 -6.49 -1.28 12.03
C HIS A 86 -7.38 -0.85 10.84
N PRO A 87 -8.04 0.33 10.89
CA PRO A 87 -8.90 0.81 9.80
C PRO A 87 -8.20 0.82 8.43
N LEU A 88 -6.88 1.05 8.43
CA LEU A 88 -6.04 1.06 7.22
C LEU A 88 -5.49 -0.32 6.79
N THR A 89 -5.79 -1.40 7.52
CA THR A 89 -5.33 -2.76 7.15
C THR A 89 -6.45 -3.68 6.66
N GLY A 90 -7.72 -3.24 6.72
CA GLY A 90 -8.88 -3.98 6.17
C GLY A 90 -9.12 -3.70 4.68
N VAL A 91 -9.81 -4.62 4.01
CA VAL A 91 -10.33 -4.42 2.63
C VAL A 91 -11.84 -4.69 2.65
N PRO A 92 -12.71 -3.79 2.13
CA PRO A 92 -12.40 -2.50 1.48
C PRO A 92 -12.09 -1.34 2.45
N ALA A 93 -11.36 -0.36 1.90
CA ALA A 93 -10.53 0.65 2.57
C ALA A 93 -11.30 1.72 3.38
N LEU A 94 -10.59 2.39 4.28
CA LEU A 94 -11.00 3.63 4.94
C LEU A 94 -10.06 4.78 4.53
N THR A 95 -10.60 5.93 4.16
CA THR A 95 -9.88 7.21 3.98
C THR A 95 -10.27 8.10 5.15
N LEU A 96 -9.38 8.93 5.69
CA LEU A 96 -9.67 10.02 6.64
C LEU A 96 -9.09 11.32 6.04
N TYR A 97 -9.84 12.40 6.07
CA TYR A 97 -9.47 13.78 5.78
C TYR A 97 -9.47 14.47 7.13
N ARG A 98 -8.48 15.32 7.39
CA ARG A 98 -8.50 16.23 8.52
C ARG A 98 -8.07 17.59 8.03
N VAL A 99 -8.85 18.61 8.33
CA VAL A 99 -8.61 19.97 7.83
C VAL A 99 -8.29 20.87 9.02
N GLU A 100 -7.12 21.50 9.02
CA GLU A 100 -6.71 22.44 10.08
C GLU A 100 -7.34 23.83 9.90
N ILE A 101 -8.64 23.84 9.60
CA ILE A 101 -9.50 25.02 9.48
C ILE A 101 -10.71 24.74 10.36
N ARG A 102 -11.02 25.63 11.30
CA ARG A 102 -11.97 25.36 12.40
C ARG A 102 -13.42 25.18 11.92
N GLU A 103 -13.71 25.58 10.69
CA GLU A 103 -15.00 25.52 10.01
C GLU A 103 -15.15 24.35 9.03
N ILE A 104 -14.11 23.55 8.78
CA ILE A 104 -14.18 22.36 7.90
C ILE A 104 -13.93 21.09 8.71
N ALA A 105 -14.89 20.17 8.59
CA ALA A 105 -14.86 18.84 9.17
C ALA A 105 -13.68 17.98 8.68
N ASP A 106 -13.21 17.05 9.52
CA ASP A 106 -12.47 15.88 9.08
C ASP A 106 -13.41 15.04 8.17
N HIS A 107 -12.98 14.34 7.13
CA HIS A 107 -13.88 13.51 6.28
C HIS A 107 -13.41 12.07 6.25
N VAL A 108 -14.22 11.10 5.84
CA VAL A 108 -13.77 9.71 5.69
C VAL A 108 -14.36 9.10 4.41
N VAL A 109 -13.53 8.56 3.52
CA VAL A 109 -13.95 7.95 2.23
C VAL A 109 -13.64 6.46 2.17
N ARG A 110 -14.67 5.64 2.00
CA ARG A 110 -14.54 4.19 1.87
C ARG A 110 -15.06 3.75 0.50
N GLU A 111 -14.17 3.29 -0.38
CA GLU A 111 -14.56 2.70 -1.67
C GLU A 111 -14.82 1.19 -1.52
N GLY A 112 -16.04 0.77 -1.83
CA GLY A 112 -16.48 -0.63 -1.81
C GLY A 112 -15.90 -1.47 -2.94
N GLY A 113 -15.92 -2.80 -2.78
CA GLY A 113 -15.32 -3.78 -3.71
C GLY A 113 -16.02 -3.95 -5.08
N LEU A 114 -16.95 -3.07 -5.45
CA LEU A 114 -17.57 -3.03 -6.78
C LEU A 114 -17.13 -1.74 -7.51
N PRO A 115 -16.90 -1.76 -8.84
CA PRO A 115 -16.56 -0.55 -9.58
C PRO A 115 -17.67 0.52 -9.46
N GLY A 116 -17.35 1.72 -8.97
CA GLY A 116 -18.13 2.94 -9.21
C GLY A 116 -18.86 3.64 -8.05
N THR A 117 -18.70 3.25 -6.77
CA THR A 117 -19.32 3.98 -5.64
C THR A 117 -18.32 4.29 -4.53
N ALA A 118 -18.02 5.59 -4.35
CA ALA A 118 -17.35 6.11 -3.17
C ALA A 118 -18.43 6.76 -2.26
N GLU A 119 -18.52 6.34 -0.99
CA GLU A 119 -19.27 7.04 0.05
C GLU A 119 -18.34 8.04 0.76
N VAL A 120 -18.74 9.32 0.77
CA VAL A 120 -18.02 10.41 1.44
C VAL A 120 -18.73 10.72 2.76
N TRP A 121 -17.99 10.73 3.88
CA TRP A 121 -18.48 11.09 5.22
C TRP A 121 -17.83 12.39 5.68
N ASP A 122 -18.58 13.26 6.36
CA ASP A 122 -18.10 14.49 6.98
C ASP A 122 -18.12 14.32 8.51
N SER A 123 -17.10 14.79 9.22
CA SER A 123 -16.96 14.76 10.70
C SER A 123 -16.53 16.08 11.32
#